data_AF-A0A368DQ59-F1
#
_entry.id   AF-A0A368DQ59-F1
#
_cell.length_a   1.000
_cell.length_b   1.000
_cell.length_c   1.000
_cell.angle_alpha   90.00
_cell.angle_beta   90.00
_cell.angle_gamma   90.00
#
_symmetry.space_group_name_H-M   'P 1'
#
loop_
_entity.id
_entity.type
_entity.pdbx_description
1 polymer ?
#
loop_
_entity_poly.entity_id
_entity_poly.type
_entity_poly.pdbx_seq_one_letter_code
_entity_poly.pdbx_strand_id
1 'polypeptide(L)' 'MSIDEKIESQVLHRLISHLQENTEVQNIDLMDLSGFCRNCIAKWYKEASLENGITIDYEKAKEFVYGMPHDEWKKKYQK' A
#
# COMPACT_ATOMS: atom_id res chain seq x y z
N MET A 1 -4.57 20.12 -9.40
CA MET A 1 -4.18 18.80 -9.92
C MET A 1 -4.17 18.83 -11.44
N SER A 2 -3.08 18.39 -12.06
CA SER A 2 -3.00 18.14 -13.50
C SER A 2 -3.82 16.90 -13.87
N ILE A 3 -4.10 16.70 -15.16
CA ILE A 3 -4.72 15.46 -15.65
C ILE A 3 -3.82 14.25 -15.39
N ASP A 4 -2.51 14.44 -15.47
CA ASP A 4 -1.51 13.40 -15.24
C ASP A 4 -1.53 12.93 -13.78
N GLU A 5 -1.52 13.85 -12.81
CA GLU A 5 -1.62 13.53 -11.37
C GLU A 5 -2.91 12.76 -11.05
N LYS A 6 -4.01 13.07 -11.75
CA LYS A 6 -5.28 12.33 -11.60
C LYS A 6 -5.17 10.91 -12.14
N ILE A 7 -4.53 10.72 -13.30
CA ILE A 7 -4.32 9.40 -13.90
C ILE A 7 -3.38 8.56 -13.02
N GLU A 8 -2.29 9.14 -12.54
CA GLU A 8 -1.34 8.48 -11.63
C GLU A 8 -2.03 7.99 -10.35
N SER A 9 -2.88 8.83 -9.74
CA SER A 9 -3.69 8.42 -8.57
C SER A 9 -4.64 7.25 -8.89
N GLN A 10 -5.29 7.26 -10.07
CA GLN A 10 -6.15 6.15 -10.49
C GLN A 10 -5.37 4.85 -10.68
N VAL A 11 -4.17 4.93 -11.26
CA VAL A 11 -3.28 3.76 -11.43
C VAL A 11 -2.82 3.22 -10.08
N LEU A 12 -2.45 4.08 -9.14
CA LEU A 12 -2.06 3.66 -7.78
C LEU A 12 -3.22 2.95 -7.06
N HIS A 13 -4.43 3.52 -7.12
CA HIS A 13 -5.60 2.87 -6.54
C HIS A 13 -5.87 1.50 -7.18
N ARG A 14 -5.73 1.38 -8.51
CA ARG A 14 -5.90 0.09 -9.21
C ARG A 14 -4.86 -0.95 -8.78
N LEU A 15 -3.60 -0.54 -8.61
CA LEU A 15 -2.54 -1.42 -8.10
C LEU A 15 -2.85 -1.91 -6.68
N ILE A 16 -3.28 -1.01 -5.79
CA ILE A 16 -3.64 -1.36 -4.42
C ILE A 16 -4.80 -2.35 -4.40
N SER A 17 -5.88 -2.08 -5.15
CA SER A 17 -7.01 -3.02 -5.23
C SER A 17 -6.59 -4.38 -5.78
N HIS A 18 -5.73 -4.41 -6.81
CA HIS A 18 -5.19 -5.66 -7.34
C HIS A 18 -4.42 -6.45 -6.27
N LEU A 19 -3.54 -5.79 -5.49
CA LEU A 19 -2.78 -6.44 -4.42
C LEU A 19 -3.65 -6.89 -3.23
N GLN A 20 -4.82 -6.26 -3.02
CA GLN A 20 -5.81 -6.64 -2.01
C GLN A 20 -6.62 -7.86 -2.44
N GLU A 21 -6.95 -7.98 -3.72
CA GLU A 21 -7.64 -9.14 -4.30
C GLU A 21 -6.73 -10.38 -4.37
N ASN A 22 -5.42 -10.18 -4.57
CA ASN A 22 -4.42 -11.24 -4.72
C ASN A 22 -3.67 -11.51 -3.40
N THR A 23 -4.41 -11.98 -2.40
CA THR A 23 -3.91 -12.17 -1.02
C THR A 23 -2.85 -13.27 -0.88
N GLU A 24 -2.83 -14.21 -1.81
CA GLU A 24 -1.86 -15.32 -1.88
C GLU A 24 -0.45 -14.83 -2.19
N VAL A 25 -0.30 -13.70 -2.89
CA VAL A 25 1.01 -13.09 -3.18
C VAL A 25 1.60 -12.53 -1.89
N GLN A 26 2.61 -13.18 -1.32
CA GLN A 26 3.19 -12.74 -0.06
C GLN A 26 4.11 -11.53 -0.26
N ASN A 27 4.28 -10.74 0.80
CA ASN A 27 5.21 -9.62 0.77
C ASN A 27 6.66 -10.07 0.57
N ILE A 28 7.03 -11.26 1.06
CA ILE A 28 8.38 -11.80 0.87
C ILE A 28 8.65 -12.12 -0.61
N ASP A 29 7.69 -12.74 -1.28
CA ASP A 29 7.80 -13.07 -2.71
C ASP A 29 7.94 -11.79 -3.57
N LEU A 30 7.16 -10.75 -3.23
CA LEU A 30 7.28 -9.44 -3.86
C LEU A 30 8.64 -8.80 -3.60
N MET A 31 9.12 -8.83 -2.36
CA MET A 31 10.44 -8.29 -2.01
C MET A 31 11.56 -9.00 -2.77
N ASP A 32 11.53 -10.32 -2.86
CA ASP A 32 12.57 -11.12 -3.51
C ASP A 32 12.56 -10.92 -5.04
N LEU A 33 11.39 -10.74 -5.64
CA LEU A 33 11.25 -10.59 -7.10
C LEU A 33 11.45 -9.14 -7.59
N SER A 34 10.86 -8.16 -6.92
CA SER A 34 10.75 -6.78 -7.42
C SER A 34 11.41 -5.74 -6.52
N GLY A 35 11.92 -6.12 -5.35
CA GLY A 35 12.55 -5.20 -4.40
C GLY A 35 11.58 -4.29 -3.65
N PHE A 36 10.27 -4.49 -3.78
CA PHE A 36 9.25 -3.78 -2.99
C PHE A 36 8.04 -4.66 -2.71
N CYS A 37 7.26 -4.32 -1.68
CA CYS A 37 6.01 -5.01 -1.34
C CYS A 37 4.95 -4.02 -0.84
N ARG A 38 3.81 -4.53 -0.33
CA ARG A 38 2.71 -3.71 0.21
C ARG A 38 3.19 -2.76 1.33
N ASN A 39 4.11 -3.22 2.18
CA ASN A 39 4.68 -2.40 3.25
C ASN A 39 5.52 -1.23 2.71
N CYS A 40 6.21 -1.41 1.58
CA CYS A 40 6.95 -0.34 0.91
C CYS A 40 5.99 0.74 0.41
N ILE A 41 4.87 0.34 -0.22
CA ILE A 41 3.83 1.28 -0.67
C ILE A 41 3.26 2.07 0.51
N ALA A 42 2.97 1.41 1.64
CA ALA A 42 2.49 2.09 2.85
C ALA A 42 3.53 3.09 3.40
N LYS A 43 4.82 2.73 3.35
CA LYS A 43 5.90 3.63 3.75
C LYS A 43 5.99 4.86 2.84
N TRP A 44 5.94 4.68 1.53
CA TRP A 44 5.95 5.79 0.56
C TRP A 44 4.74 6.70 0.74
N TYR A 45 3.56 6.14 1.00
CA TYR A 45 2.35 6.92 1.27
C TYR A 45 2.50 7.81 2.53
N LYS A 46 3.11 7.26 3.60
CA LYS A 46 3.43 8.03 4.81
C LYS A 46 4.45 9.14 4.54
N GLU A 47 5.53 8.83 3.82
CA GLU A 47 6.57 9.79 3.48
C GLU A 47 6.01 10.94 2.63
N ALA A 48 5.25 10.64 1.58
CA ALA A 48 4.59 11.63 0.75
C ALA A 48 3.58 12.48 1.55
N SER A 49 2.87 11.88 2.51
CA SER A 49 1.97 12.63 3.40
C SER A 49 2.74 13.66 4.24
N LEU A 50 3.88 13.25 4.82
CA LEU A 50 4.73 14.12 5.63
C LEU A 50 5.31 15.28 4.80
N GLU A 51 5.74 15.02 3.57
CA GLU A 51 6.23 16.05 2.65
C GLU A 51 5.16 17.08 2.30
N ASN A 52 3.89 16.69 2.34
CA ASN A 52 2.73 17.56 2.12
C ASN A 52 2.12 18.12 3.42
N GLY A 53 2.84 18.02 4.55
CA GLY A 53 2.42 18.57 5.85
C GLY A 53 1.32 17.79 6.55
N ILE A 54 1.00 16.58 6.07
CA ILE A 54 -0.01 15.69 6.65
C ILE A 54 0.72 14.63 7.49
N THR A 55 0.43 14.59 8.79
CA THR A 55 0.95 13.55 9.67
C THR A 55 0.00 12.36 9.68
N ILE A 56 0.46 11.22 9.17
CA ILE A 56 -0.22 9.93 9.34
C ILE A 56 0.72 8.94 10.01
N ASP A 57 0.17 8.07 10.84
CA ASP A 57 0.92 6.94 11.38
C ASP A 57 1.07 5.83 10.32
N TYR A 58 2.01 4.92 10.58
CA TYR A 58 2.32 3.84 9.65
C TYR A 58 1.24 2.75 9.62
N GLU A 59 0.48 2.57 10.69
CA GLU A 59 -0.66 1.64 10.71
C GLU A 59 -1.79 2.12 9.81
N LYS A 60 -2.07 3.42 9.83
CA LYS A 60 -3.05 4.09 8.96
C LYS A 60 -2.65 3.99 7.49
N ALA A 61 -1.36 4.19 7.19
CA ALA A 61 -0.86 4.01 5.84
C ALA A 61 -0.98 2.54 5.38
N LYS A 62 -0.75 1.58 6.28
CA LYS A 62 -0.98 0.16 6.00
C LYS A 62 -2.46 -0.14 5.80
N GLU A 63 -3.37 0.38 6.62
CA GLU A 63 -4.82 0.22 6.44
C GLU A 63 -5.27 0.62 5.04
N PHE A 64 -4.74 1.75 4.53
CA PHE A 64 -5.01 2.18 3.16
C PHE A 64 -4.57 1.16 2.11
N VAL A 65 -3.37 0.58 2.26
CA VAL A 65 -2.83 -0.41 1.31
C VAL A 65 -3.47 -1.79 1.46
N TYR A 66 -3.75 -2.25 2.68
CA TYR A 66 -4.31 -3.58 2.95
C TYR A 66 -5.83 -3.63 2.87
N GLY A 67 -6.52 -2.48 2.87
CA GLY A 67 -7.99 -2.39 2.78
C GLY A 67 -8.71 -2.79 4.08
N MET A 68 -7.95 -3.12 5.12
CA MET A 68 -8.43 -3.48 6.46
C MET A 68 -7.32 -3.24 7.49
N PRO A 69 -7.63 -3.22 8.79
CA PRO A 69 -6.61 -3.18 9.84
C PRO A 69 -5.54 -4.24 9.60
N HIS A 70 -4.28 -3.81 9.61
CA HIS A 70 -3.15 -4.69 9.30
C HIS A 70 -3.11 -5.95 10.19
N ASP A 71 -3.52 -5.83 11.46
CA ASP A 71 -3.62 -6.96 12.38
C ASP A 71 -4.70 -7.98 11.98
N GLU A 72 -5.79 -7.53 11.34
CA GLU A 72 -6.78 -8.44 10.76
C GLU A 72 -6.26 -9.13 9.51
N TRP A 73 -5.55 -8.38 8.65
CA TRP A 73 -4.96 -8.92 7.43
C TRP A 73 -3.95 -10.02 7.75
N LYS A 74 -3.07 -9.77 8.73
CA LYS A 74 -2.09 -10.76 9.19
C LYS A 74 -2.74 -12.05 9.65
N LYS A 75 -3.83 -11.95 10.43
CA LYS A 75 -4.56 -13.12 10.93
C LYS A 75 -5.24 -13.92 9.82
N LYS A 76 -5.72 -13.26 8.77
CA LYS A 76 -6.49 -13.89 7.69
C LYS A 76 -5.63 -14.47 6.57
N TYR A 77 -4.51 -13.82 6.23
CA TYR A 77 -3.82 -14.07 4.96
C TYR A 77 -2.30 -14.27 5.08
N GLN A 78 -1.67 -13.90 6.19
CA GLN A 78 -0.23 -14.08 6.34
C GLN A 78 0.08 -15.53 6.75
N LYS A 79 0.98 -16.18 6.00
CA LYS A 79 1.52 -17.51 6.30
C LYS A 79 3.00 -17.42 6.63
#